data_AF-A0A4S9B7F6-F1
#
_entry.id   AF-A0A4S9B7F6-F1
#
_cell.length_a   1.000
_cell.length_b   1.000
_cell.length_c   1.000
_cell.angle_alpha   90.00
_cell.angle_beta   90.00
_cell.angle_gamma   90.00
#
_symmetry.space_group_name_H-M   'P 1'
#
loop_
_entity.id
_entity.type
_entity.pdbx_description
1 polymer ?
#
loop_
_entity_poly.entity_id
_entity_poly.type
_entity_poly.pdbx_seq_one_letter_code
_entity_poly.pdbx_strand_id
1 'polypeptide(L)'
;MGPTPLIEKTVNEARARAGHQAIPFRLSDFHPNLDAWMPLATHSANLSFIPQPVDATDTLHAPPLVVSKTSSMPNSTGDHKSIHLYNLSFHHFADADAARIMASTLTTADGLAIIELQDRTMGMLLLMAGEFFLLFLLTIFWFPYSPLHLFFTYIIPVLPFVQAWDGLVSCLRTRTFEETLALAEKALGQKAKLVSSEDTEIGEKVTVAICGDWKFVGVRRLHTWPFGYMNAFLGQKRL
;
A
#
# COMPACT_ATOMS: atom_id res chain seq x y z
N MET A 1 -7.55 -0.15 -6.06
CA MET A 1 -6.38 0.16 -6.90
C MET A 1 -5.81 1.48 -6.45
N GLY A 2 -4.79 1.42 -5.58
CA GLY A 2 -4.03 2.61 -5.22
C GLY A 2 -3.10 3.07 -6.36
N PRO A 3 -2.04 3.82 -6.08
CA PRO A 3 -1.12 4.35 -7.10
C PRO A 3 -0.21 3.28 -7.76
N THR A 4 -0.59 2.00 -7.76
CA THR A 4 0.23 0.90 -8.29
C THR A 4 0.61 1.04 -9.76
N PRO A 5 -0.27 1.47 -10.70
CA PRO A 5 0.15 1.71 -12.08
C PRO A 5 1.25 2.78 -12.20
N LEU A 6 1.20 3.82 -11.35
CA LEU A 6 2.23 4.85 -11.30
C LEU A 6 3.53 4.29 -10.71
N ILE A 7 3.44 3.52 -9.62
CA ILE A 7 4.60 2.87 -9.00
C ILE A 7 5.29 1.93 -9.98
N GLU A 8 4.53 1.10 -10.71
CA GLU A 8 5.07 0.20 -11.75
C GLU A 8 5.91 0.98 -12.76
N LYS A 9 5.32 2.03 -13.34
CA LYS A 9 5.98 2.88 -14.32
C LYS A 9 7.24 3.52 -13.75
N THR A 10 7.15 4.17 -12.60
CA THR A 10 8.29 4.86 -11.97
C THR A 10 9.43 3.89 -11.62
N VAL A 11 9.11 2.70 -11.09
CA VAL A 11 10.10 1.68 -10.75
C VAL A 11 10.77 1.13 -12.01
N ASN A 12 10.01 0.79 -13.04
CA ASN A 12 10.56 0.23 -14.27
C ASN A 12 11.36 1.26 -15.09
N GLU A 13 10.97 2.54 -15.08
CA GLU A 13 11.77 3.62 -15.65
C GLU A 13 13.11 3.79 -14.90
N ALA A 14 13.10 3.74 -13.56
CA ALA A 14 14.33 3.82 -12.77
C ALA A 14 15.25 2.61 -13.03
N ARG A 15 14.68 1.41 -13.17
CA ARG A 15 15.42 0.20 -13.54
C ARG A 15 16.02 0.30 -14.93
N ALA A 16 15.28 0.77 -15.91
CA ALA A 16 15.77 0.98 -17.27
C ALA A 16 16.95 1.96 -17.30
N ARG A 17 16.86 3.08 -16.56
CA ARG A 17 17.98 4.03 -16.41
C ARG A 17 19.22 3.41 -15.77
N ALA A 18 19.03 2.42 -14.90
CA ALA A 18 20.11 1.66 -14.28
C ALA A 18 20.59 0.44 -15.12
N GLY A 19 20.07 0.25 -16.35
CA GLY A 19 20.43 -0.89 -17.20
C GLY A 19 19.82 -2.24 -16.76
N HIS A 20 18.82 -2.22 -15.89
CA HIS A 20 18.13 -3.42 -15.41
C HIS A 20 16.86 -3.70 -16.21
N GLN A 21 16.50 -4.98 -16.36
CA GLN A 21 15.23 -5.39 -16.96
C GLN A 21 14.04 -4.94 -16.12
N ALA A 22 12.93 -4.61 -16.80
CA ALA A 22 11.66 -4.32 -16.16
C ALA A 22 11.16 -5.52 -15.35
N ILE A 23 10.40 -5.25 -14.30
CA ILE A 23 9.77 -6.25 -13.44
C ILE A 23 8.25 -6.18 -13.56
N PRO A 24 7.56 -7.32 -13.50
CA PRO A 24 6.12 -7.38 -13.57
C PRO A 24 5.48 -6.94 -12.24
N PHE A 25 4.40 -6.18 -12.34
CA PHE A 25 3.49 -5.85 -11.26
C PHE A 25 2.17 -6.61 -11.47
N ARG A 26 1.67 -7.18 -10.39
CA ARG A 26 0.45 -7.99 -10.38
C ARG A 26 -0.50 -7.44 -9.34
N LEU A 27 -1.73 -7.24 -9.77
CA LEU A 27 -2.77 -6.64 -8.97
C LEU A 27 -3.73 -7.74 -8.52
N SER A 28 -4.09 -7.73 -7.26
CA SER A 28 -4.99 -8.73 -6.67
C SER A 28 -5.84 -8.07 -5.59
N ASP A 29 -7.02 -8.63 -5.36
CA ASP A 29 -7.95 -8.19 -4.33
C ASP A 29 -8.86 -9.37 -3.99
N PHE A 30 -9.53 -9.31 -2.85
CA PHE A 30 -10.56 -10.29 -2.51
C PHE A 30 -11.83 -10.07 -3.36
N HIS A 31 -12.10 -8.82 -3.75
CA HIS A 31 -13.16 -8.44 -4.69
C HIS A 31 -12.58 -7.68 -5.90
N PRO A 32 -11.98 -8.40 -6.88
CA PRO A 32 -11.36 -7.77 -8.04
C PRO A 32 -12.29 -6.82 -8.81
N ASN A 33 -11.86 -5.56 -9.00
CA ASN A 33 -12.58 -4.57 -9.80
C ASN A 33 -12.12 -4.63 -11.26
N LEU A 34 -12.58 -5.66 -11.99
CA LEU A 34 -12.09 -5.94 -13.35
C LEU A 34 -12.33 -4.79 -14.33
N ASP A 35 -13.44 -4.07 -14.21
CA ASP A 35 -13.79 -2.95 -15.08
C ASP A 35 -12.74 -1.82 -14.99
N ALA A 36 -12.20 -1.57 -13.80
CA ALA A 36 -11.13 -0.60 -13.61
C ALA A 36 -9.76 -1.16 -14.04
N TRP A 37 -9.53 -2.47 -13.85
CA TRP A 37 -8.20 -3.06 -13.99
C TRP A 37 -7.86 -3.41 -15.43
N MET A 38 -8.84 -3.86 -16.21
CA MET A 38 -8.66 -4.24 -17.60
C MET A 38 -8.08 -3.09 -18.44
N PRO A 39 -8.64 -1.86 -18.43
CA PRO A 39 -8.06 -0.73 -19.16
C PRO A 39 -6.65 -0.39 -18.67
N LEU A 40 -6.42 -0.37 -17.35
CA LEU A 40 -5.11 -0.05 -16.77
C LEU A 40 -4.02 -1.01 -17.24
N ALA A 41 -4.31 -2.31 -17.28
CA ALA A 41 -3.37 -3.33 -17.73
C ALA A 41 -3.03 -3.21 -19.23
N THR A 42 -3.85 -2.56 -20.05
CA THR A 42 -3.52 -2.32 -21.47
C THR A 42 -2.42 -1.27 -21.66
N HIS A 43 -2.19 -0.40 -20.66
CA HIS A 43 -1.25 0.71 -20.77
C HIS A 43 0.21 0.31 -20.47
N SER A 44 0.46 -0.89 -19.94
CA SER A 44 1.81 -1.36 -19.61
C SER A 44 1.92 -2.87 -19.77
N ALA A 45 2.94 -3.33 -20.50
CA ALA A 45 3.24 -4.76 -20.64
C ALA A 45 3.68 -5.42 -19.32
N ASN A 46 4.06 -4.61 -18.32
CA ASN A 46 4.49 -5.08 -17.01
C ASN A 46 3.38 -4.99 -15.96
N LEU A 47 2.16 -4.57 -16.33
CA LEU A 47 1.04 -4.47 -15.40
C LEU A 47 -0.02 -5.52 -15.74
N SER A 48 -0.29 -6.40 -14.79
CA SER A 48 -1.27 -7.48 -14.93
C SER A 48 -2.08 -7.65 -13.65
N PHE A 49 -3.10 -8.51 -13.67
CA PHE A 49 -3.96 -8.75 -12.51
C PHE A 49 -4.44 -10.19 -12.41
N ILE A 50 -4.84 -10.61 -11.21
CA ILE A 50 -5.49 -11.89 -10.95
C ILE A 50 -7.00 -11.64 -10.92
N PRO A 51 -7.78 -12.24 -11.85
CA PRO A 51 -9.22 -11.97 -11.93
C PRO A 51 -10.03 -12.71 -10.86
N GLN A 52 -9.47 -13.74 -10.23
CA GLN A 52 -10.10 -14.46 -9.13
C GLN A 52 -9.87 -13.73 -7.79
N PRO A 53 -10.80 -13.87 -6.82
CA PRO A 53 -10.58 -13.47 -5.44
C PRO A 53 -9.26 -13.99 -4.89
N VAL A 54 -8.48 -13.12 -4.25
CA VAL A 54 -7.25 -13.46 -3.54
C VAL A 54 -7.37 -13.03 -2.08
N ASP A 55 -7.30 -13.98 -1.17
CA ASP A 55 -7.24 -13.70 0.27
C ASP A 55 -5.81 -13.32 0.66
N ALA A 56 -5.60 -12.08 1.08
CA ALA A 56 -4.29 -11.60 1.53
C ALA A 56 -3.77 -12.36 2.77
N THR A 57 -4.67 -12.95 3.56
CA THR A 57 -4.31 -13.73 4.76
C THR A 57 -3.80 -15.14 4.42
N ASP A 58 -3.97 -15.59 3.18
CA ASP A 58 -3.53 -16.89 2.69
C ASP A 58 -2.95 -16.77 1.26
N THR A 59 -1.71 -16.29 1.21
CA THR A 59 -0.98 -16.14 -0.06
C THR A 59 -0.42 -17.45 -0.59
N LEU A 60 -0.41 -18.52 0.23
CA LEU A 60 0.08 -19.84 -0.18
C LEU A 60 -0.86 -20.50 -1.20
N HIS A 61 -2.17 -20.29 -1.04
CA HIS A 61 -3.21 -20.83 -1.92
C HIS A 61 -3.71 -19.81 -2.95
N ALA A 62 -2.95 -18.75 -3.21
CA ALA A 62 -3.32 -17.74 -4.20
C ALA A 62 -3.50 -18.40 -5.59
N PRO A 63 -4.58 -18.07 -6.33
CA PRO A 63 -4.85 -18.65 -7.64
C PRO A 63 -3.66 -18.47 -8.61
N PRO A 64 -3.38 -19.46 -9.48
CA PRO A 64 -2.37 -19.33 -10.51
C PRO A 64 -2.74 -18.20 -11.48
N LEU A 65 -1.72 -17.49 -11.95
CA LEU A 65 -1.84 -16.30 -12.78
C LEU A 65 -2.63 -16.56 -14.07
N VAL A 66 -3.67 -15.77 -14.33
CA VAL A 66 -4.24 -15.63 -15.67
C VAL A 66 -3.47 -14.53 -16.40
N VAL A 67 -2.48 -14.95 -17.18
CA VAL A 67 -1.67 -14.07 -18.02
C VAL A 67 -2.53 -13.56 -19.18
N SER A 68 -2.78 -12.25 -19.27
CA SER A 68 -3.32 -11.66 -20.51
C SER A 68 -2.38 -12.02 -21.66
N LYS A 69 -2.92 -12.50 -22.79
CA LYS A 69 -2.16 -12.94 -23.98
C LYS A 69 -1.17 -11.89 -24.54
N THR A 70 -1.18 -10.67 -24.04
CA THR A 70 -0.29 -9.57 -24.41
C THR A 70 1.04 -9.55 -23.65
N SER A 71 1.20 -10.24 -22.53
CA SER A 71 2.47 -10.26 -21.81
C SER A 71 3.34 -11.43 -22.27
N SER A 72 4.36 -11.11 -23.05
CA SER A 72 5.49 -12.00 -23.34
C SER A 72 6.37 -12.11 -22.09
N MET A 73 5.90 -12.79 -21.06
CA MET A 73 6.79 -13.22 -19.98
C MET A 73 7.53 -14.46 -20.47
N PRO A 74 8.88 -14.46 -20.52
CA PRO A 74 9.61 -15.68 -20.79
C PRO A 74 9.24 -16.71 -19.73
N ASN A 75 9.06 -17.97 -20.13
CA ASN A 75 9.07 -19.11 -19.21
C ASN A 75 10.42 -19.09 -18.48
N SER A 76 10.46 -18.44 -17.32
CA SER A 76 11.67 -18.38 -16.51
C SER A 76 11.57 -19.51 -15.49
N THR A 77 12.37 -20.54 -15.75
CA THR A 77 12.66 -21.67 -14.86
C THR A 77 13.65 -21.26 -13.75
N GLY A 78 13.61 -20.00 -13.32
CA GLY A 78 14.52 -19.43 -12.32
C GLY A 78 13.87 -19.31 -10.94
N ASP A 79 14.71 -19.05 -9.92
CA ASP A 79 14.29 -18.68 -8.57
C ASP A 79 13.62 -17.30 -8.62
N HIS A 80 12.30 -17.28 -8.83
CA HIS A 80 11.52 -16.06 -9.00
C HIS A 80 11.32 -15.38 -7.64
N LYS A 81 12.06 -14.29 -7.41
CA LYS A 81 11.83 -13.47 -6.23
C LYS A 81 10.51 -12.70 -6.33
N SER A 82 9.79 -12.62 -5.23
CA SER A 82 8.52 -11.91 -5.15
C SER A 82 8.50 -10.86 -4.03
N ILE A 83 7.75 -9.78 -4.25
CA ILE A 83 7.50 -8.72 -3.26
C ILE A 83 6.00 -8.56 -3.10
N HIS A 84 5.51 -8.68 -1.87
CA HIS A 84 4.11 -8.35 -1.56
C HIS A 84 4.00 -6.87 -1.22
N LEU A 85 3.22 -6.13 -2.02
CA LEU A 85 3.01 -4.69 -1.87
C LEU A 85 1.59 -4.42 -1.38
N TYR A 86 1.47 -3.82 -0.20
CA TYR A 86 0.25 -3.26 0.34
C TYR A 86 0.37 -1.74 0.30
N ASN A 87 -0.55 -1.09 -0.40
CA ASN A 87 -0.52 0.35 -0.59
C ASN A 87 -1.88 0.91 -0.19
N LEU A 88 -1.91 1.78 0.83
CA LEU A 88 -3.12 2.36 1.41
C LEU A 88 -4.21 1.31 1.67
N SER A 89 -3.81 0.18 2.24
CA SER A 89 -4.71 -0.97 2.40
C SER A 89 -4.44 -1.78 3.65
N PHE A 90 -3.26 -1.67 4.25
CA PHE A 90 -2.92 -2.51 5.40
C PHE A 90 -3.74 -2.13 6.63
N HIS A 91 -4.12 -0.85 6.74
CA HIS A 91 -5.02 -0.34 7.79
C HIS A 91 -6.45 -0.93 7.73
N HIS A 92 -6.91 -1.49 6.60
CA HIS A 92 -8.22 -2.14 6.52
C HIS A 92 -8.27 -3.48 7.27
N PHE A 93 -7.13 -4.14 7.48
CA PHE A 93 -7.07 -5.44 8.16
C PHE A 93 -7.12 -5.28 9.68
N ALA A 94 -7.93 -6.11 10.34
CA ALA A 94 -7.92 -6.21 11.79
C ALA A 94 -6.61 -6.85 12.28
N ASP A 95 -6.30 -6.77 13.58
CA ASP A 95 -5.01 -7.25 14.09
C ASP A 95 -4.76 -8.74 13.86
N ALA A 96 -5.82 -9.55 13.95
CA ALA A 96 -5.75 -10.98 13.65
C ALA A 96 -5.39 -11.23 12.18
N ASP A 97 -5.99 -10.47 11.26
CA ASP A 97 -5.76 -10.60 9.82
C ASP A 97 -4.39 -10.06 9.43
N ALA A 98 -3.99 -8.91 9.97
CA ALA A 98 -2.67 -8.33 9.76
C ALA A 98 -1.55 -9.28 10.24
N ALA A 99 -1.76 -9.97 11.37
CA ALA A 99 -0.84 -11.00 11.84
C ALA A 99 -0.75 -12.20 10.88
N ARG A 100 -1.89 -12.66 10.35
CA ARG A 100 -1.93 -13.74 9.35
C ARG A 100 -1.25 -13.33 8.04
N ILE A 101 -1.55 -12.13 7.54
CA ILE A 101 -0.92 -11.55 6.34
C ILE A 101 0.60 -11.48 6.51
N MET A 102 1.08 -11.00 7.67
CA MET A 102 2.50 -10.91 7.96
C MET A 102 3.15 -12.30 7.95
N ALA A 103 2.56 -13.28 8.64
CA ALA A 103 3.08 -14.65 8.67
C ALA A 103 3.09 -15.31 7.28
N SER A 104 1.99 -15.18 6.54
CA SER A 104 1.88 -15.69 5.17
C SER A 104 2.92 -15.06 4.26
N THR A 105 3.04 -13.73 4.29
CA THR A 105 3.98 -12.99 3.44
C THR A 105 5.44 -13.32 3.75
N LEU A 106 5.84 -13.37 5.02
CA LEU A 106 7.21 -13.72 5.40
C LEU A 106 7.58 -15.17 5.05
N THR A 107 6.58 -16.02 4.83
CA THR A 107 6.77 -17.42 4.41
C THR A 107 6.86 -17.54 2.89
N THR A 108 6.00 -16.83 2.14
CA THR A 108 5.85 -17.03 0.68
C THR A 108 6.60 -16.02 -0.18
N ALA A 109 7.02 -14.87 0.36
CA ALA A 109 7.66 -13.80 -0.40
C ALA A 109 9.11 -13.56 0.03
N ASP A 110 9.88 -12.91 -0.85
CA ASP A 110 11.26 -12.48 -0.60
C ASP A 110 11.33 -11.02 -0.14
N GLY A 111 10.24 -10.29 -0.32
CA GLY A 111 10.09 -8.92 0.11
C GLY A 111 8.66 -8.55 0.48
N LEU A 112 8.56 -7.52 1.31
CA LEU A 112 7.31 -6.93 1.77
C LEU A 112 7.45 -5.41 1.65
N ALA A 113 6.41 -4.74 1.17
CA ALA A 113 6.30 -3.29 1.22
C ALA A 113 4.90 -2.92 1.67
N ILE A 114 4.78 -2.23 2.80
CA ILE A 114 3.53 -1.63 3.27
C ILE A 114 3.72 -0.13 3.23
N ILE A 115 2.88 0.59 2.48
CA ILE A 115 2.98 2.04 2.30
C ILE A 115 1.65 2.67 2.70
N GLU A 116 1.70 3.59 3.66
CA GLU A 116 0.56 4.31 4.21
C GLU A 116 0.82 5.83 4.15
N LEU A 117 -0.13 6.61 3.61
CA LEU A 117 -0.01 8.08 3.52
C LEU A 117 -0.64 8.81 4.71
N GLN A 118 -1.19 8.04 5.64
CA GLN A 118 -1.88 8.49 6.83
C GLN A 118 -1.09 8.07 8.07
N ASP A 119 -1.28 8.76 9.18
CA ASP A 119 -0.73 8.40 10.46
C ASP A 119 -1.60 8.92 11.61
N ARG A 120 -1.28 8.50 12.84
CA ARG A 120 -2.07 8.84 14.03
C ARG A 120 -1.67 10.17 14.66
N THR A 121 -0.97 11.04 13.94
CA THR A 121 -0.60 12.35 14.49
C THR A 121 -1.80 13.29 14.50
N MET A 122 -1.85 14.20 15.47
CA MET A 122 -2.91 15.20 15.56
C MET A 122 -2.99 16.05 14.29
N GLY A 123 -1.85 16.39 13.69
CA GLY A 123 -1.81 17.16 12.45
C GLY A 123 -2.46 16.42 11.27
N MET A 124 -2.22 15.12 11.12
CA MET A 124 -2.86 14.32 10.08
C MET A 124 -4.37 14.14 10.35
N LEU A 125 -4.76 13.91 11.60
CA LEU A 125 -6.19 13.84 11.98
C LEU A 125 -6.93 15.14 11.65
N LEU A 126 -6.31 16.30 11.91
CA LEU A 126 -6.85 17.60 11.53
C LEU A 126 -6.90 17.78 10.01
N LEU A 127 -5.90 17.29 9.28
CA LEU A 127 -5.89 17.33 7.81
C LEU A 127 -7.05 16.51 7.23
N MET A 128 -7.27 15.29 7.74
CA MET A 128 -8.39 14.43 7.33
C MET A 128 -9.75 15.02 7.72
N ALA A 129 -9.86 15.61 8.92
CA ALA A 129 -11.07 16.35 9.29
C ALA A 129 -11.32 17.56 8.37
N GLY A 130 -10.23 18.19 7.89
CA GLY A 130 -10.27 19.28 6.92
C GLY A 130 -10.83 18.86 5.55
N GLU A 131 -10.78 17.58 5.19
CA GLU A 131 -11.39 17.09 3.94
C GLU A 131 -12.89 17.36 3.90
N PHE A 132 -13.56 17.39 5.06
CA PHE A 132 -14.96 17.80 5.17
C PHE A 132 -15.21 19.14 4.47
N PHE A 133 -14.38 20.14 4.76
CA PHE A 133 -14.49 21.47 4.15
C PHE A 133 -14.00 21.48 2.70
N LEU A 134 -12.92 20.73 2.41
CA LEU A 134 -12.36 20.64 1.08
C LEU A 134 -13.37 20.09 0.07
N LEU A 135 -14.21 19.12 0.46
CA LEU A 135 -15.21 18.54 -0.44
C LEU A 135 -16.27 19.56 -0.88
N PHE A 136 -16.63 20.54 -0.05
CA PHE A 136 -17.53 21.61 -0.49
C PHE A 136 -16.93 22.43 -1.63
N LEU A 137 -15.60 22.62 -1.63
CA LEU A 137 -14.91 23.35 -2.68
C LEU A 137 -14.72 22.50 -3.94
N LEU A 138 -14.30 21.25 -3.79
CA LEU A 138 -13.92 20.40 -4.93
C LEU A 138 -15.11 19.77 -5.66
N THR A 139 -16.23 19.55 -4.97
CA THR A 139 -17.40 18.87 -5.55
C THR A 139 -17.89 19.55 -6.83
N ILE A 140 -17.90 20.88 -6.89
CA ILE A 140 -18.39 21.59 -8.08
C ILE A 140 -17.50 21.39 -9.31
N PHE A 141 -16.20 21.13 -9.13
CA PHE A 141 -15.26 20.92 -10.23
C PHE A 141 -15.28 19.48 -10.74
N TRP A 142 -15.49 18.51 -9.85
CA TRP A 142 -15.45 17.08 -10.19
C TRP A 142 -16.81 16.51 -10.56
N PHE A 143 -17.88 17.00 -9.93
CA PHE A 143 -19.23 16.49 -10.10
C PHE A 143 -20.27 17.58 -10.47
N PRO A 144 -19.95 18.51 -11.40
CA PRO A 144 -20.84 19.64 -11.71
C PRO A 144 -22.23 19.23 -12.19
N TYR A 145 -22.36 18.03 -12.78
CA TYR A 145 -23.59 17.53 -13.40
C TYR A 145 -24.19 16.32 -12.69
N SER A 146 -23.89 16.13 -11.40
CA SER A 146 -24.44 15.03 -10.60
C SER A 146 -25.40 15.57 -9.53
N PRO A 147 -26.70 15.75 -9.83
CA PRO A 147 -27.65 16.39 -8.91
C PRO A 147 -27.69 15.73 -7.53
N LEU A 148 -27.62 14.40 -7.50
CA LEU A 148 -27.63 13.64 -6.25
C LEU A 148 -26.36 13.89 -5.42
N HIS A 149 -25.21 13.95 -6.07
CA HIS A 149 -23.95 14.27 -5.40
C HIS A 149 -23.97 15.71 -4.89
N LEU A 150 -24.44 16.68 -5.68
CA LEU A 150 -24.54 18.08 -5.24
C LEU A 150 -25.49 18.22 -4.05
N PHE A 151 -26.63 17.52 -4.06
CA PHE A 151 -27.58 17.51 -2.95
C PHE A 151 -26.95 16.96 -1.66
N PHE A 152 -26.26 15.82 -1.73
CA PHE A 152 -25.60 15.21 -0.58
C PHE A 152 -24.25 15.82 -0.20
N THR A 153 -23.76 16.80 -0.96
CA THR A 153 -22.65 17.66 -0.55
C THR A 153 -23.17 18.93 0.11
N TYR A 154 -24.08 19.66 -0.54
CA TYR A 154 -24.42 21.04 -0.17
C TYR A 154 -25.66 21.20 0.71
N ILE A 155 -26.65 20.31 0.59
CA ILE A 155 -27.92 20.43 1.33
C ILE A 155 -27.90 19.54 2.56
N ILE A 156 -27.58 18.26 2.36
CA ILE A 156 -27.42 17.28 3.45
C ILE A 156 -26.02 16.70 3.31
N PRO A 157 -25.00 17.20 4.03
CA PRO A 157 -23.57 16.95 3.76
C PRO A 157 -23.10 15.56 4.18
N VAL A 158 -23.80 14.52 3.71
CA VAL A 158 -23.47 13.10 3.94
C VAL A 158 -22.13 12.77 3.31
N LEU A 159 -21.86 13.23 2.09
CA LEU A 159 -20.63 12.90 1.37
C LEU A 159 -19.38 13.50 2.05
N PRO A 160 -19.35 14.82 2.38
CA PRO A 160 -18.28 15.39 3.21
C PRO A 160 -18.06 14.66 4.54
N PHE A 161 -19.15 14.29 5.23
CA PHE A 161 -19.06 13.62 6.53
C PHE A 161 -18.47 12.22 6.41
N VAL A 162 -18.98 11.41 5.48
CA VAL A 162 -18.50 10.03 5.26
C VAL A 162 -17.03 10.04 4.84
N GLN A 163 -16.64 10.96 3.94
CA GLN A 163 -15.25 11.10 3.51
C GLN A 163 -14.31 11.43 4.69
N ALA A 164 -14.64 12.47 5.47
CA ALA A 164 -13.81 12.85 6.61
C ALA A 164 -13.74 11.75 7.68
N TRP A 165 -14.87 11.07 7.92
CA TRP A 165 -14.93 9.93 8.84
C TRP A 165 -14.04 8.76 8.36
N ASP A 166 -14.11 8.40 7.09
CA ASP A 166 -13.29 7.35 6.50
C ASP A 166 -11.79 7.67 6.61
N GLY A 167 -11.40 8.93 6.33
CA GLY A 167 -10.03 9.41 6.50
C GLY A 167 -9.55 9.36 7.96
N LEU A 168 -10.40 9.77 8.91
CA LEU A 168 -10.10 9.69 10.35
C LEU A 168 -9.94 8.25 10.83
N VAL A 169 -10.86 7.36 10.46
CA VAL A 169 -10.78 5.93 10.81
C VAL A 169 -9.53 5.30 10.21
N SER A 170 -9.19 5.65 8.96
CA SER A 170 -7.98 5.15 8.30
C SER A 170 -6.72 5.59 9.04
N CYS A 171 -6.63 6.87 9.46
CA CYS A 171 -5.54 7.33 10.32
C CYS A 171 -5.42 6.52 11.61
N LEU A 172 -6.53 6.34 12.33
CA LEU A 172 -6.56 5.62 13.60
C LEU A 172 -6.19 4.13 13.47
N ARG A 173 -6.45 3.54 12.30
CA ARG A 173 -6.12 2.14 11.99
C ARG A 173 -4.74 1.95 11.36
N THR A 174 -4.07 3.03 10.97
CA THR A 174 -2.70 2.95 10.46
C THR A 174 -1.73 2.59 11.58
N ARG A 175 -1.05 1.46 11.38
CA ARG A 175 -0.07 0.91 12.32
C ARG A 175 1.26 1.66 12.22
N THR A 176 1.94 1.82 13.34
CA THR A 176 3.31 2.38 13.35
C THR A 176 4.32 1.34 12.87
N PHE A 177 5.57 1.79 12.68
CA PHE A 177 6.68 0.90 12.40
C PHE A 177 6.82 -0.18 13.48
N GLU A 178 6.75 0.21 14.75
CA GLU A 178 6.92 -0.68 15.90
C GLU A 178 5.79 -1.71 16.00
N GLU A 179 4.54 -1.30 15.78
CA GLU A 179 3.39 -2.21 15.76
C GLU A 179 3.49 -3.21 14.60
N THR A 180 3.91 -2.76 13.43
CA THR A 180 4.09 -3.63 12.25
C THR A 180 5.28 -4.57 12.44
N LEU A 181 6.37 -4.10 13.04
CA LEU A 181 7.53 -4.92 13.40
C LEU A 181 7.13 -5.98 14.44
N ALA A 182 6.28 -5.66 15.40
CA ALA A 182 5.79 -6.63 16.39
C ALA A 182 4.99 -7.78 15.73
N LEU A 183 4.24 -7.51 14.65
CA LEU A 183 3.61 -8.56 13.86
C LEU A 183 4.65 -9.48 13.21
N ALA A 184 5.74 -8.92 12.67
CA ALA A 184 6.82 -9.68 12.07
C ALA A 184 7.59 -10.52 13.11
N GLU A 185 7.90 -9.94 14.28
CA GLU A 185 8.51 -10.66 15.41
C GLU A 185 7.65 -11.86 15.85
N LYS A 186 6.33 -11.66 15.97
CA LYS A 186 5.39 -12.72 16.32
C LYS A 186 5.37 -13.83 15.27
N ALA A 187 5.39 -13.47 13.99
CA ALA A 187 5.42 -14.43 12.88
C ALA A 187 6.72 -15.24 12.83
N LEU A 188 7.86 -14.58 13.08
CA LEU A 188 9.20 -15.21 13.06
C LEU A 188 9.54 -15.94 14.38
N GLY A 189 8.77 -15.71 15.45
CA GLY A 189 9.03 -16.29 16.77
C GLY A 189 10.31 -15.75 17.43
N GLN A 190 10.80 -14.58 17.00
CA GLN A 190 12.07 -14.00 17.44
C GLN A 190 11.92 -12.49 17.64
N LYS A 191 12.74 -11.92 18.51
CA LYS A 191 12.81 -10.46 18.71
C LYS A 191 13.71 -9.81 17.68
N ALA A 192 13.28 -8.68 17.15
CA ALA A 192 14.05 -7.89 16.22
C ALA A 192 15.15 -7.12 16.95
N LYS A 193 16.35 -7.09 16.37
CA LYS A 193 17.45 -6.26 16.81
C LYS A 193 17.42 -4.94 16.04
N LEU A 194 17.25 -3.83 16.75
CA LEU A 194 17.39 -2.50 16.19
C LEU A 194 18.85 -2.25 15.79
N VAL A 195 19.08 -1.86 14.54
CA VAL A 195 20.43 -1.61 13.98
C VAL A 195 20.73 -0.12 13.99
N SER A 196 19.81 0.68 13.48
CA SER A 196 19.94 2.14 13.43
C SER A 196 18.56 2.79 13.47
N SER A 197 18.53 4.01 14.00
CA SER A 197 17.40 4.92 13.89
C SER A 197 17.98 6.30 13.63
N GLU A 198 17.67 6.87 12.48
CA GLU A 198 18.08 8.20 12.06
C GLU A 198 16.83 9.07 11.98
N ASP A 199 16.83 10.18 12.71
CA ASP A 199 15.75 11.14 12.76
C ASP A 199 16.25 12.50 12.25
N THR A 200 15.46 13.18 11.43
CA THR A 200 15.72 14.55 11.01
C THR A 200 14.89 15.53 11.84
N GLU A 201 15.29 16.81 11.86
CA GLU A 201 14.55 17.86 12.60
C GLU A 201 13.10 18.05 12.11
N ILE A 202 12.76 17.60 10.90
CA ILE A 202 11.44 17.74 10.28
C ILE A 202 10.59 16.46 10.48
N GLY A 203 10.85 15.70 11.54
CA GLY A 203 10.05 14.53 11.91
C GLY A 203 10.10 13.37 10.90
N GLU A 204 11.08 13.39 9.99
CA GLU A 204 11.37 12.25 9.14
C GLU A 204 12.25 11.26 9.88
N LYS A 205 11.97 9.97 9.70
CA LYS A 205 12.62 8.90 10.46
C LYS A 205 12.93 7.73 9.55
N VAL A 206 14.14 7.20 9.65
CA VAL A 206 14.51 5.91 9.05
C VAL A 206 14.97 4.98 10.15
N THR A 207 14.29 3.86 10.29
CA THR A 207 14.59 2.87 11.31
C THR A 207 14.90 1.53 10.66
N VAL A 208 16.03 0.92 11.02
CA VAL A 208 16.45 -0.37 10.49
C VAL A 208 16.45 -1.39 11.62
N ALA A 209 15.76 -2.50 11.43
CA ALA A 209 15.73 -3.63 12.33
C ALA A 209 16.03 -4.94 11.59
N ILE A 210 16.62 -5.91 12.29
CA ILE A 210 16.89 -7.25 11.75
C ILE A 210 16.19 -8.27 12.64
N CYS A 211 15.46 -9.21 12.06
CA CYS A 211 14.85 -10.32 12.77
C CYS A 211 15.03 -11.60 11.96
N GLY A 212 15.78 -12.57 12.49
CA GLY A 212 16.22 -13.74 11.74
C GLY A 212 16.90 -13.34 10.42
N ASP A 213 16.43 -13.92 9.32
CA ASP A 213 16.94 -13.64 7.97
C ASP A 213 16.28 -12.43 7.32
N TRP A 214 15.46 -11.65 8.05
CA TRP A 214 14.78 -10.49 7.50
C TRP A 214 15.42 -9.18 7.97
N LYS A 215 15.59 -8.25 7.02
CA LYS A 215 15.88 -6.85 7.28
C LYS A 215 14.60 -6.04 7.08
N PHE A 216 14.21 -5.30 8.11
CA PHE A 216 13.09 -4.38 8.09
C PHE A 216 13.57 -2.93 8.11
N VAL A 217 12.95 -2.09 7.28
CA VAL A 217 13.23 -0.66 7.18
C VAL A 217 11.92 0.10 7.31
N GLY A 218 11.78 0.87 8.37
CA GLY A 218 10.73 1.87 8.55
C GLY A 218 11.18 3.20 7.98
N VAL A 219 10.32 3.84 7.20
CA VAL A 219 10.57 5.16 6.63
C VAL A 219 9.38 6.03 6.91
N ARG A 220 9.62 7.20 7.52
CA ARG A 220 8.64 8.27 7.72
C ARG A 220 9.13 9.50 6.97
N ARG A 221 8.33 10.00 6.02
CA ARG A 221 8.69 11.15 5.17
C ARG A 221 7.54 12.13 5.04
N LEU A 222 7.83 13.42 5.00
CA LEU A 222 6.80 14.44 4.79
C LEU A 222 6.42 14.46 3.30
N HIS A 223 5.15 14.22 2.97
CA HIS A 223 4.62 14.34 1.60
C HIS A 223 3.75 15.59 1.41
N THR A 224 3.01 16.00 2.44
CA THR A 224 2.16 17.21 2.41
C THR A 224 2.48 18.09 3.60
N TRP A 225 3.06 19.25 3.36
CA TRP A 225 3.38 20.19 4.44
C TRP A 225 2.10 20.77 5.07
N PRO A 226 2.04 20.96 6.40
CA PRO A 226 3.07 20.65 7.40
C PRO A 226 2.94 19.27 8.07
N PHE A 227 1.82 18.56 7.87
CA PHE A 227 1.46 17.41 8.73
C PHE A 227 1.27 16.08 8.01
N GLY A 228 1.29 16.07 6.67
CA GLY A 228 1.06 14.88 5.86
C GLY A 228 2.31 14.03 5.76
N TYR A 229 2.48 13.06 6.67
CA TYR A 229 3.58 12.10 6.64
C TYR A 229 3.16 10.77 6.00
N MET A 230 4.07 10.22 5.19
CA MET A 230 4.00 8.88 4.65
C MET A 230 4.81 7.97 5.56
N ASN A 231 4.26 6.81 5.91
CA ASN A 231 4.95 5.73 6.60
C ASN A 231 5.08 4.54 5.65
N ALA A 232 6.30 4.07 5.45
CA ALA A 232 6.58 2.86 4.70
C ALA A 232 7.29 1.84 5.61
N PHE A 233 6.84 0.59 5.56
CA PHE A 233 7.47 -0.55 6.20
C PHE A 233 7.94 -1.51 5.11
N LEU A 234 9.26 -1.64 4.95
CA LEU A 234 9.89 -2.45 3.92
C LEU A 234 10.56 -3.65 4.59
N GLY A 235 10.25 -4.86 4.15
CA GLY A 235 10.91 -6.09 4.55
C GLY A 235 11.66 -6.69 3.37
N GLN A 236 12.89 -7.14 3.61
CA GLN A 236 13.70 -7.86 2.63
C GLN A 236 14.34 -9.08 3.29
N LYS A 237 14.14 -10.25 2.69
CA LYS A 237 14.85 -11.47 3.07
C LYS A 237 16.32 -11.36 2.65
N ARG A 238 17.22 -11.53 3.61
CA ARG A 238 18.67 -11.56 3.42
C ARG A 238 19.01 -12.96 2.91
N LEU A 239 19.63 -13.01 1.73
CA LEU A 239 20.29 -14.21 1.23
C LEU A 239 21.64 -14.39 1.94
#